data_AF-A0A4R0HHE2-F1
#
_entry.id   AF-A0A4R0HHE2-F1
#
_cell.length_a   1.000
_cell.length_b   1.000
_cell.length_c   1.000
_cell.angle_alpha   90.00
_cell.angle_beta   90.00
_cell.angle_gamma   90.00
#
_symmetry.space_group_name_H-M   'P 1'
#
loop_
_entity.id
_entity.type
_entity.pdbx_description
1 polymer ?
#
loop_
_entity_poly.entity_id
_entity_poly.type
_entity_poly.pdbx_seq_one_letter_code
_entity_poly.pdbx_strand_id
1 'polypeptide(L)'
;MGLSDELRLLVSLTGAGEVDLEDEHARLDLYRRSVQLSAAREHLLAGLKLEPVQSLAAAVVVEAFPCIPPADRVAWVRNLKPEVRDFPSKRIRELEILEGIADGNPNVSNLDVDDWSDWLQRRVIEAADDADILQQLADAGRTKAIRARARERLGPAAG
;
A
#
# COMPACT_ATOMS: atom_id res chain seq x y z
N MET A 1 2.50 -26.88 -6.46
CA MET A 1 1.15 -26.69 -5.90
C MET A 1 0.41 -25.74 -6.83
N GLY A 2 -0.88 -25.98 -7.09
CA GLY A 2 -1.69 -25.12 -7.98
C GLY A 2 -2.39 -24.00 -7.20
N LEU A 3 -2.95 -23.00 -7.91
CA LEU A 3 -3.67 -21.89 -7.29
C LEU A 3 -4.79 -22.37 -6.37
N SER A 4 -5.60 -23.34 -6.83
CA SER A 4 -6.71 -23.89 -6.05
C SER A 4 -6.25 -24.55 -4.75
N ASP A 5 -5.05 -25.13 -4.71
CA ASP A 5 -4.52 -25.74 -3.49
C ASP A 5 -4.11 -24.66 -2.47
N GLU A 6 -3.41 -23.62 -2.93
CA GLU A 6 -3.04 -22.48 -2.08
C GLU A 6 -4.28 -21.79 -1.53
N LEU A 7 -5.30 -21.56 -2.36
CA LEU A 7 -6.57 -20.96 -1.93
C LEU A 7 -7.28 -21.78 -0.85
N ARG A 8 -7.32 -23.12 -0.97
CA ARG A 8 -7.91 -23.99 0.06
C ARG A 8 -7.13 -23.92 1.37
N LEU A 9 -5.80 -23.85 1.32
CA LEU A 9 -4.96 -23.67 2.51
C LEU A 9 -5.25 -22.31 3.16
N LEU A 10 -5.37 -21.23 2.38
CA LEU A 10 -5.75 -19.92 2.89
C LEU A 10 -7.14 -19.93 3.54
N VAL A 11 -8.14 -20.60 2.94
CA VAL A 11 -9.48 -20.76 3.54
C VAL A 11 -9.37 -21.46 4.90
N SER A 12 -8.61 -22.55 4.98
CA SER A 12 -8.40 -23.28 6.24
C SER A 12 -7.70 -22.43 7.30
N LEU A 13 -6.67 -21.66 6.92
CA LEU A 13 -5.88 -20.84 7.84
C LEU A 13 -6.65 -19.60 8.34
N THR A 14 -7.51 -19.04 7.50
CA THR A 14 -8.34 -17.88 7.85
C THR A 14 -9.66 -18.24 8.51
N GLY A 15 -10.07 -19.51 8.46
CA GLY A 15 -11.38 -19.95 8.93
C GLY A 15 -12.54 -19.33 8.13
N ALA A 16 -12.31 -18.98 6.86
CA ALA A 16 -13.25 -18.19 6.05
C ALA A 16 -14.57 -18.91 5.69
N GLY A 17 -14.72 -20.20 6.04
CA GLY A 17 -15.89 -20.99 5.71
C GLY A 17 -15.95 -21.33 4.22
N GLU A 18 -17.15 -21.39 3.66
CA GLU A 18 -17.35 -21.61 2.23
C GLU A 18 -17.05 -20.32 1.45
N VAL A 19 -16.08 -20.39 0.55
CA VAL A 19 -15.64 -19.26 -0.30
C VAL A 19 -15.72 -19.71 -1.75
N ASP A 20 -16.38 -18.93 -2.59
CA ASP A 20 -16.34 -19.14 -4.04
C ASP A 20 -14.96 -18.72 -4.57
N LEU A 21 -14.11 -19.70 -4.88
CA LEU A 21 -12.74 -19.43 -5.30
C LEU A 21 -12.64 -18.97 -6.77
N GLU A 22 -13.70 -19.10 -7.56
CA GLU A 22 -13.74 -18.60 -8.93
C GLU A 22 -14.11 -17.11 -8.98
N ASP A 23 -14.81 -16.60 -7.97
CA ASP A 23 -15.16 -15.19 -7.84
C ASP A 23 -13.96 -14.32 -7.40
N GLU A 24 -13.67 -13.27 -8.17
CA GLU A 24 -12.55 -12.37 -7.93
C GLU A 24 -12.69 -11.60 -6.61
N HIS A 25 -13.90 -11.19 -6.25
CA HIS A 25 -14.15 -10.44 -5.02
C HIS A 25 -13.99 -11.33 -3.78
N ALA A 26 -14.49 -12.57 -3.87
CA ALA A 26 -14.31 -13.57 -2.82
C ALA A 26 -12.83 -13.93 -2.62
N ARG A 27 -12.05 -14.08 -3.71
CA ARG A 27 -10.59 -14.25 -3.60
C ARG A 27 -9.91 -13.02 -2.98
N LEU A 28 -10.28 -11.81 -3.39
CA LEU A 28 -9.74 -10.57 -2.82
C LEU A 28 -9.97 -10.51 -1.30
N ASP A 29 -11.18 -10.80 -0.84
CA ASP A 29 -11.52 -10.80 0.58
C ASP A 29 -10.74 -11.87 1.36
N LEU A 30 -10.57 -13.06 0.78
CA LEU A 30 -9.74 -14.11 1.34
C LEU A 30 -8.27 -13.67 1.47
N TYR A 31 -7.71 -13.06 0.42
CA TYR A 31 -6.36 -12.55 0.44
C TYR A 31 -6.16 -11.46 1.51
N ARG A 32 -7.10 -10.52 1.63
CA ARG A 32 -7.08 -9.47 2.67
C ARG A 32 -7.07 -10.03 4.08
N ARG A 33 -7.87 -11.06 4.35
CA ARG A 33 -7.84 -11.76 5.65
C ARG A 33 -6.50 -12.45 5.87
N SER A 34 -5.96 -13.07 4.82
CA SER A 34 -4.69 -13.81 4.87
C SER A 34 -3.48 -12.91 5.15
N VAL A 35 -3.48 -11.68 4.65
CA VAL A 35 -2.40 -10.69 4.89
C VAL A 35 -2.12 -10.48 6.38
N GLN A 36 -3.16 -10.53 7.21
CA GLN A 36 -3.05 -10.29 8.66
C GLN A 36 -2.49 -11.50 9.42
N LEU A 37 -2.39 -12.66 8.79
CA LEU A 37 -1.98 -13.91 9.42
C LEU A 37 -0.57 -14.31 8.99
N SER A 38 0.39 -14.28 9.91
CA SER A 38 1.77 -14.68 9.64
C SER A 38 1.87 -16.10 9.08
N ALA A 39 1.06 -17.03 9.62
CA ALA A 39 0.99 -18.42 9.18
C ALA A 39 0.47 -18.59 7.74
N ALA A 40 -0.23 -17.60 7.18
CA ALA A 40 -0.79 -17.66 5.83
C ALA A 40 0.12 -17.03 4.77
N ARG A 41 1.21 -16.35 5.15
CA ARG A 41 2.02 -15.52 4.24
C ARG A 41 2.67 -16.31 3.11
N GLU A 42 3.19 -17.50 3.41
CA GLU A 42 3.83 -18.34 2.40
C GLU A 42 2.82 -18.79 1.33
N HIS A 43 1.67 -19.30 1.76
CA HIS A 43 0.57 -19.70 0.88
C HIS A 43 -0.04 -18.52 0.12
N LEU A 44 -0.13 -17.35 0.77
CA LEU A 44 -0.60 -16.13 0.13
C LEU A 44 0.33 -15.74 -1.01
N LEU A 45 1.66 -15.71 -0.77
CA LEU A 45 2.62 -15.41 -1.82
C LEU A 45 2.57 -16.44 -2.95
N ALA A 46 2.53 -17.73 -2.63
CA ALA A 46 2.41 -18.78 -3.65
C ALA A 46 1.13 -18.62 -4.49
N GLY A 47 0.00 -18.32 -3.86
CA GLY A 47 -1.27 -18.04 -4.52
C GLY A 47 -1.21 -16.81 -5.42
N LEU A 48 -0.70 -15.67 -4.92
CA LEU A 48 -0.60 -14.42 -5.69
C LEU A 48 0.30 -14.54 -6.92
N LYS A 49 1.31 -15.42 -6.88
CA LYS A 49 2.15 -15.72 -8.05
C LYS A 49 1.36 -16.43 -9.16
N LEU A 50 0.37 -17.22 -8.80
CA LEU A 50 -0.46 -18.04 -9.70
C LEU A 50 -1.79 -17.36 -10.07
N GLU A 51 -2.19 -16.30 -9.36
CA GLU A 51 -3.45 -15.56 -9.56
C GLU A 51 -3.63 -15.15 -11.03
N PRO A 52 -4.75 -15.48 -11.70
CA PRO A 52 -4.97 -15.07 -13.09
C PRO A 52 -5.06 -13.55 -13.25
N VAL A 53 -5.64 -12.85 -12.29
CA VAL A 53 -5.84 -11.40 -12.34
C VAL A 53 -4.64 -10.68 -11.71
N GLN A 54 -3.64 -10.34 -12.53
CA GLN A 54 -2.37 -9.80 -12.02
C GLN A 54 -2.50 -8.44 -11.32
N SER A 55 -3.48 -7.62 -11.71
CA SER A 55 -3.80 -6.36 -11.02
C SER A 55 -4.29 -6.60 -9.59
N LEU A 56 -5.08 -7.65 -9.37
CA LEU A 56 -5.52 -8.08 -8.03
C LEU A 56 -4.30 -8.49 -7.20
N ALA A 57 -3.40 -9.30 -7.76
CA ALA A 57 -2.21 -9.72 -7.05
C ALA A 57 -1.32 -8.54 -6.61
N ALA A 58 -1.11 -7.58 -7.51
CA ALA A 58 -0.35 -6.37 -7.21
C ALA A 58 -1.03 -5.48 -6.14
N ALA A 59 -2.36 -5.36 -6.18
CA ALA A 59 -3.12 -4.62 -5.16
C ALA A 59 -2.98 -5.26 -3.78
N VAL A 60 -3.13 -6.58 -3.67
CA VAL A 60 -2.96 -7.32 -2.41
C VAL A 60 -1.55 -7.17 -1.84
N VAL A 61 -0.51 -7.23 -2.67
CA VAL A 61 0.88 -7.03 -2.21
C VAL A 61 1.07 -5.62 -1.62
N VAL A 62 0.49 -4.60 -2.26
CA VAL A 62 0.51 -3.24 -1.72
C VAL A 62 -0.24 -3.13 -0.39
N GLU A 63 -1.42 -3.76 -0.29
CA GLU A 63 -2.20 -3.81 0.95
C GLU A 63 -1.46 -4.57 2.08
N ALA A 64 -0.54 -5.47 1.73
CA ALA A 64 0.26 -6.23 2.70
C ALA A 64 1.43 -5.45 3.30
N PHE A 65 1.91 -4.38 2.65
CA PHE A 65 3.10 -3.63 3.11
C PHE A 65 3.04 -3.09 4.54
N PRO A 66 1.90 -2.62 5.07
CA PRO A 66 1.77 -2.24 6.48
C PRO A 66 1.87 -3.42 7.46
N CYS A 67 1.62 -4.65 6.98
CA CYS A 67 1.55 -5.86 7.81
C CYS A 67 2.85 -6.67 7.81
N ILE A 68 3.87 -6.25 7.05
CA ILE A 68 5.15 -6.94 6.93
C ILE A 68 6.33 -5.99 7.22
N PRO A 69 7.47 -6.53 7.68
CA PRO A 69 8.68 -5.74 7.85
C PRO A 69 9.09 -5.01 6.55
N PRO A 70 9.60 -3.76 6.63
CA PRO A 70 10.08 -3.03 5.45
C PRO A 70 11.10 -3.81 4.61
N ALA A 71 11.99 -4.56 5.27
CA ALA A 71 13.00 -5.39 4.63
C ALA A 71 12.42 -6.49 3.71
N ASP A 72 11.18 -6.93 3.96
CA ASP A 72 10.55 -8.02 3.21
C ASP A 72 9.77 -7.51 1.98
N ARG A 73 9.43 -6.22 1.93
CA ARG A 73 8.55 -5.65 0.87
C ARG A 73 9.09 -5.90 -0.53
N VAL A 74 10.39 -5.76 -0.73
CA VAL A 74 11.04 -6.01 -2.04
C VAL A 74 10.91 -7.49 -2.45
N ALA A 75 11.03 -8.43 -1.51
CA ALA A 75 10.87 -9.85 -1.79
C ALA A 75 9.43 -10.18 -2.21
N TRP A 76 8.44 -9.57 -1.56
CA TRP A 76 7.03 -9.70 -1.94
C TRP A 76 6.76 -9.22 -3.37
N VAL A 77 7.32 -8.08 -3.76
CA VAL A 77 7.19 -7.57 -5.14
C VAL A 77 7.87 -8.48 -6.15
N ARG A 78 9.04 -9.03 -5.82
CA ARG A 78 9.75 -9.98 -6.71
C ARG A 78 8.97 -11.28 -6.95
N ASN A 79 8.03 -11.63 -6.07
CA ASN A 79 7.20 -12.80 -6.22
C ASN A 79 6.06 -12.61 -7.25
N LEU A 80 5.69 -11.37 -7.56
CA LEU A 80 4.73 -11.05 -8.63
C LEU A 80 5.33 -11.25 -10.02
N LYS A 81 4.48 -11.36 -11.05
CA LYS A 81 4.95 -11.32 -12.44
C LYS A 81 5.56 -9.96 -12.78
N PRO A 82 6.64 -9.91 -13.60
CA PRO A 82 7.37 -8.68 -13.89
C PRO A 82 6.51 -7.50 -14.35
N GLU A 83 5.50 -7.76 -15.19
CA GLU A 83 4.63 -6.77 -15.81
C GLU A 83 3.77 -5.95 -14.82
N VAL A 84 3.59 -6.42 -13.58
CA VAL A 84 2.80 -5.72 -12.56
C VAL A 84 3.63 -5.21 -11.38
N ARG A 85 4.98 -5.30 -11.45
CA ARG A 85 5.85 -4.92 -10.33
C ARG A 85 6.03 -3.41 -10.17
N ASP A 86 5.79 -2.63 -11.21
CA ASP A 86 6.03 -1.18 -11.18
C ASP A 86 5.17 -0.48 -10.14
N PHE A 87 3.89 -0.85 -10.05
CA PHE A 87 2.95 -0.25 -9.09
C PHE A 87 3.34 -0.54 -7.64
N PRO A 88 3.57 -1.80 -7.20
CA PRO A 88 4.07 -2.09 -5.87
C PRO A 88 5.46 -1.51 -5.58
N SER A 89 6.37 -1.51 -6.57
CA SER A 89 7.72 -0.94 -6.40
C SER A 89 7.67 0.57 -6.13
N LYS A 90 6.81 1.29 -6.86
CA LYS A 90 6.57 2.71 -6.59
C LYS A 90 6.04 2.91 -5.17
N ARG A 91 5.10 2.06 -4.74
CA ARG A 91 4.51 2.14 -3.41
C ARG A 91 5.49 1.90 -2.26
N ILE A 92 6.51 1.05 -2.46
CA ILE A 92 7.60 0.89 -1.47
C ILE A 92 8.30 2.22 -1.24
N ARG A 93 8.72 2.90 -2.31
CA ARG A 93 9.41 4.20 -2.22
C ARG A 93 8.54 5.26 -1.53
N GLU A 94 7.25 5.25 -1.83
CA GLU A 94 6.31 6.20 -1.21
C GLU A 94 6.04 5.89 0.27
N LEU A 95 6.09 4.63 0.67
CA LEU A 95 6.05 4.26 2.09
C LEU A 95 7.32 4.67 2.83
N GLU A 96 8.50 4.53 2.22
CA GLU A 96 9.77 5.00 2.80
C GLU A 96 9.74 6.51 3.05
N ILE A 97 9.13 7.29 2.14
CA ILE A 97 8.89 8.73 2.33
C ILE A 97 7.96 8.97 3.53
N LEU A 98 6.83 8.25 3.61
CA LEU A 98 5.88 8.41 4.72
C LEU A 98 6.50 8.06 6.08
N GLU A 99 7.26 6.96 6.13
CA GLU A 99 7.98 6.52 7.33
C GLU A 99 9.03 7.57 7.73
N GLY A 100 9.78 8.10 6.77
CA GLY A 100 10.73 9.18 7.03
C GLY A 100 10.07 10.47 7.55
N ILE A 101 8.89 10.83 7.07
CA ILE A 101 8.12 11.98 7.60
C ILE A 101 7.68 11.71 9.04
N ALA A 102 7.16 10.51 9.32
CA ALA A 102 6.72 10.12 10.66
C ALA A 102 7.87 10.13 11.67
N ASP A 103 9.07 9.74 11.24
CA ASP A 103 10.29 9.74 12.05
C ASP A 103 10.94 11.14 12.17
N GLY A 104 10.36 12.17 11.54
CA GLY A 104 10.88 13.54 11.55
C GLY A 104 12.19 13.71 10.77
N ASN A 105 12.42 12.89 9.74
CA ASN A 105 13.64 12.93 8.94
C ASN A 105 13.68 14.19 8.05
N PRO A 106 14.61 15.13 8.30
CA PRO A 106 14.66 16.43 7.60
C PRO A 106 15.07 16.31 6.13
N ASN A 107 15.53 15.14 5.68
CA ASN A 107 15.85 14.95 4.27
C ASN A 107 14.60 14.75 3.40
N VAL A 108 13.45 14.43 4.00
CA VAL A 108 12.20 14.19 3.27
C VAL A 108 11.48 15.50 2.93
N SER A 109 11.60 16.53 3.77
CA SER A 109 11.04 17.86 3.52
C SER A 109 11.70 18.62 2.37
N ASN A 110 12.86 18.16 1.88
CA ASN A 110 13.55 18.68 0.70
C ASN A 110 13.11 18.05 -0.63
N LEU A 111 12.21 17.05 -0.60
CA LEU A 111 11.70 16.44 -1.83
C LEU A 111 10.59 17.31 -2.43
N ASP A 112 10.61 17.46 -3.75
CA ASP A 112 9.57 18.19 -4.47
C ASP A 112 8.24 17.42 -4.38
N VAL A 113 7.26 18.05 -3.72
CA VAL A 113 5.95 17.46 -3.52
C VAL A 113 5.21 17.22 -4.84
N ASP A 114 5.56 17.90 -5.94
CA ASP A 114 4.90 17.79 -7.24
C ASP A 114 5.12 16.42 -7.92
N ASP A 115 6.26 15.79 -7.62
CA ASP A 115 6.62 14.47 -8.13
C ASP A 115 5.92 13.33 -7.36
N TRP A 116 5.30 13.63 -6.22
CA TRP A 116 4.59 12.63 -5.42
C TRP A 116 3.29 12.21 -6.08
N SER A 117 2.89 10.94 -5.96
CA SER A 117 1.56 10.56 -6.44
C SER A 117 0.44 11.17 -5.59
N ASP A 118 -0.75 11.27 -6.17
CA ASP A 118 -1.98 11.64 -5.45
C ASP A 118 -2.20 10.79 -4.19
N TRP A 119 -1.80 9.52 -4.18
CA TRP A 119 -1.86 8.67 -3.00
C TRP A 119 -0.89 9.14 -1.92
N LEU A 120 0.37 9.42 -2.29
CA LEU A 120 1.38 9.85 -1.34
C LEU A 120 1.00 11.20 -0.74
N GLN A 121 0.62 12.17 -1.56
CA GLN A 121 0.17 13.48 -1.10
C GLN A 121 -1.03 13.38 -0.13
N ARG A 122 -2.01 12.49 -0.40
CA ARG A 122 -3.13 12.26 0.53
C ARG A 122 -2.67 11.68 1.86
N ARG A 123 -1.79 10.67 1.83
CA ARG A 123 -1.26 10.05 3.04
C ARG A 123 -0.39 11.00 3.86
N VAL A 124 0.39 11.84 3.20
CA VAL A 124 1.20 12.87 3.88
C VAL A 124 0.29 13.88 4.57
N ILE A 125 -0.79 14.35 3.95
CA ILE A 125 -1.74 15.27 4.61
C ILE A 125 -2.32 14.66 5.89
N GLU A 126 -2.61 13.35 5.87
CA GLU A 126 -3.16 12.61 7.02
C GLU A 126 -2.13 12.42 8.14
N ALA A 127 -0.83 12.30 7.82
CA ALA A 127 0.20 11.88 8.76
C ALA A 127 1.20 12.98 9.18
N ALA A 128 1.42 14.00 8.35
CA ALA A 128 2.44 15.02 8.60
C ALA A 128 1.96 16.07 9.58
N ASP A 129 2.76 16.35 10.60
CA ASP A 129 2.59 17.48 11.51
C ASP A 129 3.52 18.66 11.17
N ASP A 130 4.40 18.48 10.19
CA ASP A 130 5.28 19.53 9.68
C ASP A 130 4.46 20.54 8.83
N ALA A 131 4.37 21.78 9.33
CA ALA A 131 3.67 22.86 8.66
C ALA A 131 4.28 23.21 7.30
N ASP A 132 5.60 23.06 7.10
CA ASP A 132 6.25 23.39 5.83
C ASP A 132 5.83 22.39 4.74
N ILE A 133 5.75 21.10 5.08
CA ILE A 133 5.25 20.07 4.15
C ILE A 133 3.78 20.32 3.78
N LEU A 134 2.95 20.66 4.78
CA LEU A 134 1.54 20.98 4.53
C LEU A 134 1.39 22.26 3.69
N GLN A 135 2.25 23.26 3.89
CA GLN A 135 2.27 24.49 3.09
C GLN A 135 2.66 24.20 1.63
N GLN A 136 3.70 23.40 1.40
CA GLN A 136 4.07 22.95 0.06
C GLN A 136 2.91 22.24 -0.64
N LEU A 137 2.22 21.33 0.05
CA LEU A 137 1.06 20.62 -0.50
C LEU A 137 -0.17 21.52 -0.72
N ALA A 138 -0.35 22.56 0.10
CA ALA A 138 -1.40 23.56 -0.10
C ALA A 138 -1.19 24.37 -1.38
N ASP A 139 0.07 24.69 -1.70
CA ASP A 139 0.42 25.53 -2.84
C ASP A 139 0.53 24.72 -4.13
N ALA A 140 1.24 23.58 -4.09
CA ALA A 140 1.66 22.84 -5.28
C ALA A 140 0.95 21.48 -5.46
N GLY A 141 0.22 21.01 -4.45
CA GLY A 141 -0.47 19.70 -4.48
C GLY A 141 -1.21 19.41 -5.80
N ARG A 142 -1.08 18.20 -6.33
CA ARG A 142 -1.42 17.85 -7.71
C ARG A 142 -2.86 18.10 -8.09
N THR A 143 -3.77 17.99 -7.13
CA THR A 143 -5.20 18.20 -7.34
C THR A 143 -5.73 19.31 -6.45
N LYS A 144 -6.81 19.98 -6.88
CA LYS A 144 -7.51 20.99 -6.08
C LYS A 144 -7.93 20.44 -4.70
N ALA A 145 -8.37 19.18 -4.64
CA ALA A 145 -8.80 18.54 -3.41
C ALA A 145 -7.63 18.33 -2.42
N ILE A 146 -6.44 17.95 -2.91
CA ILE A 146 -5.24 17.84 -2.10
C ILE A 146 -4.86 19.21 -1.53
N ARG A 147 -4.78 20.23 -2.38
CA ARG A 147 -4.47 21.60 -1.96
C ARG A 147 -5.46 22.13 -0.91
N ALA A 148 -6.75 21.83 -1.07
CA ALA A 148 -7.77 22.24 -0.10
C ALA A 148 -7.58 21.56 1.27
N ARG A 149 -7.41 20.23 1.29
CA ARG A 149 -7.21 19.48 2.54
C ARG A 149 -5.93 19.86 3.27
N ALA A 150 -4.86 20.16 2.54
CA ALA A 150 -3.62 20.65 3.13
C ALA A 150 -3.82 22.00 3.84
N ARG A 151 -4.52 22.96 3.21
CA ARG A 151 -4.90 24.23 3.86
C ARG A 151 -5.77 24.03 5.09
N GLU A 152 -6.73 23.10 5.03
CA GLU A 152 -7.57 22.77 6.18
C GLU A 152 -6.74 22.25 7.36
N ARG A 153 -5.74 21.39 7.09
CA ARG A 153 -4.82 20.85 8.10
C ARG A 153 -3.89 21.91 8.71
N LEU A 154 -3.44 22.89 7.93
CA LEU A 154 -2.65 24.03 8.44
C LEU A 154 -3.43 24.88 9.43
N GLY A 155 -4.76 24.85 9.37
CA GLY A 155 -5.62 25.75 10.12
C GLY A 155 -5.53 27.20 9.60
N PRO A 156 -6.33 28.12 10.16
CA PRO A 156 -6.15 29.53 9.86
C PRO A 156 -4.79 29.97 10.38
N ALA A 157 -3.99 30.62 9.51
CA ALA A 157 -2.77 31.29 9.93
C ALA A 157 -3.10 32.17 11.15
N ALA A 158 -2.42 31.93 12.26
CA ALA A 158 -2.58 32.74 13.44
C ALA A 158 -2.00 34.14 13.16
N GLY A 159 -2.84 35.06 12.69
CA GLY A 159 -2.61 36.51 12.69
C GLY A 159 -1.61 37.02 11.67
#